data_AF-A0A6H1FX68-F1
#
_entry.id   AF-A0A6H1FX68-F1
#
_cell.length_a   1.000
_cell.length_b   1.000
_cell.length_c   1.000
_cell.angle_alpha   90.00
_cell.angle_beta   90.00
_cell.angle_gamma   90.00
#
_symmetry.space_group_name_H-M   'P 1'
#
loop_
_entity.id
_entity.type
_entity.pdbx_description
1 polymer ?
#
loop_
_entity_poly.entity_id
_entity_poly.type
_entity_poly.pdbx_seq_one_letter_code
_entity_poly.pdbx_strand_id
1 'polypeptide(L)'
;MSAHVWVLGDAVVDLLPDGNGRLLQCPGGAPANVAVGIARLGGSSGFIGRVGDDPFGRFMRKTLASEKVDTTFMHADAQHRTSTVVVSLDEQGERSFTFMVRPSADLFLEPADLPPFKRGQWLHTCSIALSAEPSRATTFGAMEQIKKAAGKVSFDPNIRPDLWHDSAELQACLTRALLLADVVKLSVEELVFISGQADLRAGIEKLASRYNTELLLVTLGKEGVMASYRGEVHHFAARPVVCVDTTGAGDAFVGGLLNALAARGMPENTGQLAQTIELAQLCGALATTAKGAMTALPHREEVEKLL
;
A
#
# COMPACT_ATOMS: atom_id res chain seq x y z
N MET A 1 2.61 -14.00 19.10
CA MET A 1 2.78 -14.21 17.65
C MET A 1 2.25 -12.96 16.95
N SER A 2 2.97 -12.44 15.95
CA SER A 2 2.49 -11.30 15.17
C SER A 2 1.18 -11.64 14.48
N ALA A 3 0.24 -10.70 14.40
CA ALA A 3 -0.97 -10.86 13.65
C ALA A 3 -0.67 -11.05 12.16
N HIS A 4 -1.51 -11.82 11.46
CA HIS A 4 -1.39 -11.97 10.02
C HIS A 4 -1.97 -10.75 9.29
N VAL A 5 -1.26 -10.24 8.29
CA VAL A 5 -1.66 -9.11 7.46
C VAL A 5 -1.98 -9.60 6.05
N TRP A 6 -3.26 -9.59 5.70
CA TRP A 6 -3.68 -9.75 4.32
C TRP A 6 -3.49 -8.43 3.57
N VAL A 7 -2.92 -8.48 2.37
CA VAL A 7 -2.90 -7.36 1.42
C VAL A 7 -3.74 -7.75 0.21
N LEU A 8 -4.57 -6.83 -0.28
CA LEU A 8 -5.51 -7.08 -1.37
C LEU A 8 -5.32 -6.06 -2.48
N GLY A 9 -5.20 -6.55 -3.72
CA GLY A 9 -5.25 -5.73 -4.92
C GLY A 9 -4.33 -6.23 -6.03
N ASP A 10 -3.59 -5.31 -6.63
CA ASP A 10 -2.79 -5.53 -7.81
C ASP A 10 -1.35 -5.99 -7.48
N ALA A 11 -0.89 -7.00 -8.24
CA ALA A 11 0.51 -7.38 -8.34
C ALA A 11 0.92 -7.16 -9.79
N VAL A 12 1.84 -6.23 -10.02
CA VAL A 12 2.13 -5.70 -11.37
C VAL A 12 3.57 -5.94 -11.75
N VAL A 13 3.83 -5.92 -13.05
CA VAL A 13 5.20 -5.84 -13.57
C VAL A 13 5.47 -4.42 -14.02
N ASP A 14 6.41 -3.77 -13.32
CA ASP A 14 6.91 -2.45 -13.68
C ASP A 14 8.07 -2.62 -14.68
N LEU A 15 7.96 -1.94 -15.82
CA LEU A 15 8.96 -1.89 -16.86
C LEU A 15 9.73 -0.56 -16.76
N LEU A 16 10.91 -0.61 -16.14
CA LEU A 16 11.74 0.57 -15.89
C LEU A 16 12.79 0.77 -16.99
N PRO A 17 13.15 2.01 -17.37
CA PRO A 17 14.19 2.25 -18.35
C PRO A 17 15.57 1.83 -17.85
N ASP A 18 16.29 1.04 -18.66
CA ASP A 18 17.63 0.51 -18.35
C ASP A 18 18.65 0.82 -19.46
N GLY A 19 18.47 1.97 -20.11
CA GLY A 19 19.32 2.47 -21.19
C GLY A 19 19.13 1.74 -22.52
N ASN A 20 19.57 2.38 -23.63
CA ASN A 20 19.57 1.80 -24.99
C ASN A 20 18.23 1.16 -25.42
N GLY A 21 17.09 1.76 -25.05
CA GLY A 21 15.76 1.26 -25.38
C GLY A 21 15.35 -0.04 -24.65
N ARG A 22 16.14 -0.50 -23.68
CA ARG A 22 15.82 -1.66 -22.83
C ARG A 22 14.92 -1.27 -21.67
N LEU A 23 14.03 -2.20 -21.32
CA LEU A 23 13.21 -2.11 -20.12
C LEU A 23 13.60 -3.23 -19.15
N LEU A 24 13.89 -2.87 -17.91
CA LEU A 24 14.10 -3.78 -16.80
C LEU A 24 12.74 -4.23 -16.28
N GLN A 25 12.57 -5.55 -16.17
CA GLN A 25 11.42 -6.18 -15.55
C GLN A 25 11.56 -6.14 -14.02
N CYS A 26 10.74 -5.33 -13.35
CA CYS A 26 10.70 -5.22 -11.90
C CYS A 26 9.35 -5.74 -11.36
N PRO A 27 9.33 -6.48 -10.23
CA PRO A 27 8.09 -6.76 -9.53
C PRO A 27 7.59 -5.49 -8.82
N GLY A 28 6.27 -5.28 -8.85
CA GLY A 28 5.63 -4.10 -8.28
C GLY A 28 4.16 -4.32 -7.90
N GLY A 29 3.44 -3.21 -7.76
CA GLY A 29 2.04 -3.16 -7.29
C GLY A 29 2.01 -2.81 -5.80
N ALA A 30 1.29 -1.75 -5.45
CA ALA A 30 1.36 -1.17 -4.10
C ALA A 30 1.03 -2.20 -3.01
N PRO A 31 -0.05 -3.01 -3.09
CA PRO A 31 -0.31 -4.06 -2.12
C PRO A 31 0.79 -5.13 -2.09
N ALA A 32 1.32 -5.52 -3.25
CA ALA A 32 2.39 -6.52 -3.34
C ALA A 32 3.69 -6.04 -2.66
N ASN A 33 4.04 -4.76 -2.85
CA ASN A 33 5.19 -4.12 -2.22
C ASN A 33 5.04 -4.11 -0.69
N VAL A 34 3.84 -3.79 -0.19
CA VAL A 34 3.53 -3.83 1.25
C VAL A 34 3.69 -5.25 1.81
N ALA A 35 3.17 -6.28 1.12
CA ALA A 35 3.30 -7.68 1.55
C ALA A 35 4.77 -8.11 1.67
N VAL A 36 5.59 -7.79 0.67
CA VAL A 36 7.03 -8.10 0.70
C VAL A 36 7.73 -7.33 1.81
N GLY A 37 7.41 -6.04 2.00
CA GLY A 37 7.95 -5.23 3.08
C GLY A 37 7.69 -5.84 4.46
N ILE A 38 6.47 -6.31 4.71
CA ILE A 38 6.11 -7.01 5.95
C ILE A 38 6.91 -8.32 6.09
N ALA A 39 6.99 -9.13 5.02
CA ALA A 39 7.66 -10.42 5.06
C ALA A 39 9.18 -10.30 5.30
N ARG A 40 9.85 -9.32 4.67
CA ARG A 40 11.29 -9.05 4.85
C ARG A 40 11.64 -8.59 6.26
N LEU A 41 10.71 -7.91 6.95
CA LEU A 41 10.83 -7.55 8.36
C LEU A 41 10.53 -8.73 9.31
N GLY A 42 10.23 -9.91 8.79
CA GLY A 42 9.91 -11.11 9.57
C GLY A 42 8.45 -11.17 10.05
N GLY A 43 7.58 -10.31 9.51
CA GLY A 43 6.13 -10.35 9.75
C GLY A 43 5.44 -11.47 8.97
N SER A 44 4.15 -11.66 9.25
CA SER A 44 3.31 -12.63 8.53
C SER A 44 2.37 -11.89 7.58
N SER A 45 2.63 -11.98 6.27
CA SER A 45 1.80 -11.38 5.23
C SER A 45 1.26 -12.43 4.25
N GLY A 46 0.08 -12.15 3.70
CA GLY A 46 -0.55 -12.94 2.65
C GLY A 46 -1.16 -12.04 1.59
N PHE A 47 -1.13 -12.46 0.33
CA PHE A 47 -1.62 -11.70 -0.82
C PHE A 47 -2.95 -12.27 -1.31
N ILE A 48 -3.95 -11.40 -1.43
CA ILE A 48 -5.28 -11.68 -1.99
C ILE A 48 -5.37 -10.94 -3.32
N GLY A 49 -5.60 -11.66 -4.42
CA GLY A 49 -5.71 -11.00 -5.72
C GLY A 49 -5.73 -11.95 -6.90
N ARG A 50 -5.87 -11.38 -8.09
CA ARG A 50 -5.75 -12.09 -9.37
C ARG A 50 -4.59 -11.53 -10.19
N VAL A 51 -3.87 -12.43 -10.85
CA VAL A 51 -2.92 -12.12 -11.93
C VAL A 51 -3.31 -12.94 -13.15
N GLY A 52 -2.89 -12.56 -14.36
CA GLY A 52 -3.18 -13.37 -15.55
C GLY A 52 -2.47 -14.72 -15.51
N ASP A 53 -3.03 -15.74 -16.16
CA ASP A 53 -2.32 -16.98 -16.47
C ASP A 53 -1.32 -16.75 -17.62
N ASP A 54 -0.33 -15.91 -17.34
CA ASP A 54 0.66 -15.43 -18.28
C ASP A 54 2.05 -15.40 -17.61
N PRO A 55 3.13 -15.18 -18.40
CA PRO A 55 4.48 -15.17 -17.84
C PRO A 55 4.69 -14.15 -16.71
N PHE A 56 4.02 -12.99 -16.75
CA PHE A 56 4.12 -11.96 -15.72
C PHE A 56 3.37 -12.34 -14.44
N GLY A 57 2.21 -12.99 -14.55
CA GLY A 57 1.49 -13.50 -13.39
C GLY A 57 2.25 -14.62 -12.69
N ARG A 58 2.85 -15.54 -13.46
CA ARG A 58 3.74 -16.57 -12.91
C ARG A 58 5.00 -15.98 -12.28
N PHE A 59 5.56 -14.94 -12.90
CA PHE A 59 6.67 -14.18 -12.32
C PHE A 59 6.29 -13.56 -10.97
N MET A 60 5.17 -12.82 -10.89
CA MET A 60 4.74 -12.19 -9.64
C MET A 60 4.45 -13.20 -8.53
N ARG A 61 3.74 -14.29 -8.84
CA ARG A 61 3.49 -15.37 -7.88
C ARG A 61 4.79 -15.97 -7.35
N LYS A 62 5.76 -16.23 -8.24
CA LYS A 62 7.07 -16.77 -7.86
C LYS A 62 7.85 -15.79 -6.99
N THR A 63 7.86 -14.51 -7.36
CA THR A 63 8.53 -13.45 -6.59
C THR A 63 7.95 -13.36 -5.18
N LEU A 64 6.63 -13.22 -5.03
CA LEU A 64 5.98 -13.14 -3.71
C LEU A 64 6.23 -14.40 -2.86
N ALA A 65 6.14 -15.59 -3.45
CA ALA A 65 6.44 -16.83 -2.73
C ALA A 65 7.91 -16.90 -2.29
N SER A 66 8.85 -16.43 -3.11
CA SER A 66 10.28 -16.39 -2.75
C SER A 66 10.59 -15.39 -1.62
N GLU A 67 9.80 -14.32 -1.53
CA GLU A 67 9.82 -13.34 -0.43
C GLU A 67 9.06 -13.82 0.82
N LYS A 68 8.59 -15.08 0.83
CA LYS A 68 7.85 -15.71 1.93
C LYS A 68 6.47 -15.09 2.22
N VAL A 69 5.86 -14.45 1.23
CA VAL A 69 4.46 -14.02 1.29
C VAL A 69 3.56 -15.23 1.03
N ASP A 70 2.49 -15.39 1.82
CA ASP A 70 1.46 -16.41 1.54
C ASP A 70 0.71 -16.05 0.24
N THR A 71 0.83 -16.90 -0.78
CA THR A 71 0.20 -16.71 -2.10
C THR A 71 -0.96 -17.66 -2.35
N THR A 72 -1.50 -18.29 -1.30
CA THR A 72 -2.62 -19.25 -1.39
C THR A 72 -3.88 -18.62 -2.00
N PHE A 73 -4.12 -17.34 -1.73
CA PHE A 73 -5.27 -16.56 -2.24
C PHE A 73 -4.88 -15.61 -3.38
N MET A 74 -3.77 -15.89 -4.04
CA MET A 74 -3.41 -15.28 -5.32
C MET A 74 -3.89 -16.24 -6.42
N HIS A 75 -4.80 -15.82 -7.29
CA HIS A 75 -5.40 -16.67 -8.32
C HIS A 75 -4.90 -16.29 -9.72
N ALA A 76 -4.85 -17.28 -10.62
CA ALA A 76 -4.51 -17.07 -12.02
C ALA A 76 -5.81 -16.92 -12.83
N ASP A 77 -5.93 -15.83 -13.58
CA ASP A 77 -7.06 -15.53 -14.43
C ASP A 77 -6.74 -15.93 -15.88
N ALA A 78 -7.53 -16.85 -16.44
CA ALA A 78 -7.29 -17.38 -17.79
C ALA A 78 -7.68 -16.40 -18.91
N GLN A 79 -8.53 -15.42 -18.62
CA GLN A 79 -9.12 -14.52 -19.61
C GLN A 79 -8.38 -13.19 -19.69
N HIS A 80 -7.95 -12.67 -18.55
CA HIS A 80 -7.32 -11.36 -18.42
C HIS A 80 -5.80 -11.48 -18.31
N ARG A 81 -5.11 -10.34 -18.35
CA ARG A 81 -3.65 -10.27 -18.28
C ARG A 81 -3.19 -9.57 -17.01
N THR A 82 -2.02 -9.96 -16.54
CA THR A 82 -1.34 -9.31 -15.42
C THR A 82 -1.07 -7.84 -15.75
N SER A 83 -1.34 -6.95 -14.79
CA SER A 83 -1.07 -5.52 -14.96
C SER A 83 0.40 -5.30 -15.32
N THR A 84 0.61 -4.50 -16.36
CA THR A 84 1.94 -4.15 -16.86
C THR A 84 2.01 -2.63 -16.93
N VAL A 85 2.99 -2.06 -16.25
CA VAL A 85 3.15 -0.61 -16.12
C VAL A 85 4.48 -0.22 -16.74
N VAL A 86 4.46 0.68 -17.72
CA VAL A 86 5.69 1.29 -18.23
C VAL A 86 5.97 2.53 -17.41
N VAL A 87 7.17 2.58 -16.84
CA VAL A 87 7.66 3.75 -16.10
C VAL A 87 8.53 4.56 -17.05
N SER A 88 8.21 5.83 -17.24
CA SER A 88 9.08 6.80 -17.92
C SER A 88 9.62 7.82 -16.93
N LEU A 89 10.83 8.28 -17.18
CA LEU A 89 11.44 9.43 -16.52
C LEU A 89 11.43 10.58 -17.51
N ASP A 90 10.93 11.75 -17.11
CA ASP A 90 11.10 12.96 -17.90
C ASP A 90 12.51 13.54 -17.76
N GLU A 91 12.77 14.68 -18.41
CA GLU A 91 14.07 15.36 -18.38
C GLU A 91 14.46 15.87 -16.99
N GLN A 92 13.48 16.04 -16.09
CA GLN A 92 13.65 16.47 -14.71
C GLN A 92 13.76 15.27 -13.74
N GLY A 93 13.61 14.03 -14.25
CA GLY A 93 13.60 12.81 -13.47
C GLY A 93 12.27 12.51 -12.78
N GLU A 94 11.20 13.24 -13.12
CA GLU A 94 9.84 12.95 -12.67
C GLU A 94 9.34 11.68 -13.36
N ARG A 95 8.70 10.80 -12.57
CA ARG A 95 8.20 9.53 -13.07
C ARG A 95 6.76 9.65 -13.53
N SER A 96 6.47 9.10 -14.70
CA SER A 96 5.11 8.84 -15.15
C SER A 96 4.87 7.34 -15.29
N PHE A 97 3.68 6.91 -14.87
CA PHE A 97 3.26 5.52 -14.88
C PHE A 97 2.21 5.32 -15.96
N THR A 98 2.52 4.52 -16.97
CA THR A 98 1.58 4.18 -18.04
C THR A 98 1.09 2.75 -17.87
N PHE A 99 -0.16 2.57 -17.45
CA PHE A 99 -0.80 1.26 -17.36
C PHE A 99 -1.15 0.76 -18.77
N MET A 100 -0.49 -0.32 -19.22
CA MET A 100 -0.64 -0.87 -20.57
C MET A 100 -1.81 -1.87 -20.69
N VAL A 101 -2.22 -2.47 -19.57
CA VAL A 101 -3.30 -3.46 -19.52
C VAL A 101 -4.47 -2.87 -18.74
N ARG A 102 -5.60 -2.65 -19.41
CA ARG A 102 -6.81 -2.06 -18.83
C ARG A 102 -8.08 -2.71 -19.40
N PRO A 103 -8.94 -3.34 -18.59
CA PRO A 103 -8.70 -3.77 -17.21
C PRO A 103 -7.69 -4.92 -17.13
N SER A 104 -6.89 -4.95 -16.06
CA SER A 104 -6.01 -6.07 -15.71
C SER A 104 -6.72 -7.10 -14.82
N ALA A 105 -6.12 -8.28 -14.67
CA ALA A 105 -6.71 -9.43 -13.97
C ALA A 105 -7.14 -9.12 -12.52
N ASP A 106 -6.42 -8.26 -11.82
CA ASP A 106 -6.72 -7.84 -10.43
C ASP A 106 -8.11 -7.17 -10.28
N LEU A 107 -8.64 -6.58 -11.35
CA LEU A 107 -9.97 -5.96 -11.36
C LEU A 107 -11.11 -6.98 -11.49
N PHE A 108 -10.79 -8.26 -11.69
CA PHE A 108 -11.74 -9.37 -11.78
C PHE A 108 -11.79 -10.22 -10.51
N LEU A 109 -11.38 -9.66 -9.37
CA LEU A 109 -11.47 -10.32 -8.07
C LEU A 109 -12.93 -10.57 -7.66
N GLU A 110 -13.24 -11.81 -7.29
CA GLU A 110 -14.58 -12.26 -6.91
C GLU A 110 -14.66 -12.66 -5.43
N PRO A 111 -15.85 -12.66 -4.80
CA PRO A 111 -15.98 -13.00 -3.39
C PRO A 111 -15.44 -14.39 -3.02
N ALA A 112 -15.43 -15.33 -3.96
CA ALA A 112 -14.90 -16.68 -3.77
C ALA A 112 -13.35 -16.73 -3.65
N ASP A 113 -12.67 -15.67 -4.08
CA ASP A 113 -11.21 -15.54 -3.97
C ASP A 113 -10.76 -15.06 -2.58
N LEU A 114 -11.70 -14.68 -1.70
CA LEU A 114 -11.37 -14.15 -0.39
C LEU A 114 -11.06 -15.28 0.62
N PRO A 115 -10.03 -15.11 1.48
CA PRO A 115 -9.78 -16.02 2.57
C PRO A 115 -10.82 -15.87 3.69
N PRO A 116 -11.01 -16.90 4.53
CA PRO A 116 -11.71 -16.73 5.78
C PRO A 116 -10.88 -15.85 6.73
N PHE A 117 -11.39 -14.66 7.04
CA PHE A 117 -10.76 -13.75 8.00
C PHE A 117 -10.93 -14.20 9.44
N LYS A 118 -9.91 -13.97 10.27
CA LYS A 118 -9.87 -14.33 11.70
C LYS A 118 -9.67 -13.11 12.58
N ARG A 119 -10.07 -13.22 13.84
CA ARG A 119 -9.88 -12.18 14.86
C ARG A 119 -8.42 -11.73 14.96
N GLY A 120 -8.24 -10.41 15.05
CA GLY A 120 -6.94 -9.78 15.18
C GLY A 120 -6.10 -9.70 13.90
N GLN A 121 -6.60 -10.22 12.77
CA GLN A 121 -5.92 -10.04 11.47
C GLN A 121 -6.09 -8.63 10.93
N TRP A 122 -5.21 -8.26 10.00
CA TRP A 122 -5.26 -7.00 9.27
C TRP A 122 -5.57 -7.24 7.80
N LEU A 123 -6.23 -6.28 7.17
CA LEU A 123 -6.41 -6.18 5.71
C LEU A 123 -5.88 -4.83 5.26
N HIS A 124 -4.97 -4.81 4.31
CA HIS A 124 -4.53 -3.62 3.62
C HIS A 124 -4.99 -3.62 2.17
N THR A 125 -5.48 -2.48 1.66
CA THR A 125 -5.88 -2.33 0.26
C THR A 125 -5.61 -0.91 -0.23
N CYS A 126 -5.51 -0.75 -1.54
CA CYS A 126 -5.39 0.53 -2.23
C CYS A 126 -6.61 0.82 -3.12
N SER A 127 -6.71 2.03 -3.68
CA SER A 127 -7.86 2.44 -4.49
C SER A 127 -7.97 1.73 -5.83
N ILE A 128 -6.89 1.17 -6.40
CA ILE A 128 -6.96 0.42 -7.67
C ILE A 128 -7.95 -0.74 -7.59
N ALA A 129 -7.96 -1.48 -6.47
CA ALA A 129 -8.92 -2.56 -6.23
C ALA A 129 -10.39 -2.08 -6.15
N LEU A 130 -10.61 -0.77 -6.02
CA LEU A 130 -11.93 -0.15 -6.02
C LEU A 130 -12.29 0.47 -7.38
N SER A 131 -11.38 0.49 -8.36
CA SER A 131 -11.57 1.25 -9.60
C SER A 131 -12.62 0.64 -10.53
N ALA A 132 -12.87 -0.67 -10.49
CA ALA A 132 -13.84 -1.34 -11.35
C ALA A 132 -14.51 -2.54 -10.68
N GLU A 133 -15.69 -2.92 -11.18
CA GLU A 133 -16.36 -4.18 -10.82
C GLU A 133 -15.77 -5.37 -11.61
N PRO A 134 -15.76 -6.60 -11.04
CA PRO A 134 -16.29 -6.99 -9.73
C PRO A 134 -15.36 -6.70 -8.53
N SER A 135 -14.11 -6.30 -8.77
CA SER A 135 -13.12 -6.13 -7.69
C SER A 135 -13.54 -5.11 -6.64
N ARG A 136 -14.22 -4.03 -7.04
CA ARG A 136 -14.75 -3.01 -6.11
C ARG A 136 -15.70 -3.60 -5.08
N ALA A 137 -16.77 -4.29 -5.53
CA ALA A 137 -17.73 -4.90 -4.61
C ALA A 137 -17.07 -5.96 -3.71
N THR A 138 -16.17 -6.77 -4.29
CA THR A 138 -15.42 -7.79 -3.55
C THR A 138 -14.51 -7.20 -2.48
N THR A 139 -13.78 -6.13 -2.81
CA THR A 139 -12.86 -5.43 -1.89
C THR A 139 -13.61 -4.80 -0.73
N PHE A 140 -14.74 -4.12 -0.99
CA PHE A 140 -15.60 -3.63 0.10
C PHE A 140 -16.14 -4.78 0.96
N GLY A 141 -16.53 -5.90 0.32
CA GLY A 141 -16.92 -7.12 1.01
C GLY A 141 -15.80 -7.64 1.94
N ALA A 142 -14.55 -7.61 1.50
CA ALA A 142 -13.40 -8.02 2.31
C ALA A 142 -13.19 -7.09 3.52
N MET A 143 -13.25 -5.76 3.33
CA MET A 143 -13.16 -4.78 4.42
C MET A 143 -14.26 -4.99 5.46
N GLU A 144 -15.49 -5.26 5.03
CA GLU A 144 -16.61 -5.53 5.94
C GLU A 144 -16.46 -6.88 6.66
N GLN A 145 -16.04 -7.93 5.95
CA GLN A 145 -15.85 -9.26 6.53
C GLN A 145 -14.75 -9.30 7.59
N ILE A 146 -13.61 -8.64 7.34
CA ILE A 146 -12.53 -8.62 8.34
C ILE A 146 -12.92 -7.82 9.59
N LYS A 147 -13.67 -6.71 9.45
CA LYS A 147 -14.20 -5.99 10.61
C LYS A 147 -15.21 -6.83 11.40
N LYS A 148 -16.09 -7.56 10.71
CA LYS A 148 -17.02 -8.53 11.36
C LYS A 148 -16.26 -9.63 12.11
N ALA A 149 -15.09 -10.04 11.62
CA ALA A 149 -14.22 -10.98 12.30
C ALA A 149 -13.42 -10.37 13.47
N ALA A 150 -13.62 -9.09 13.81
CA ALA A 150 -12.83 -8.34 14.78
C ALA A 150 -11.33 -8.23 14.39
N GLY A 151 -11.07 -8.05 13.10
CA GLY A 151 -9.79 -7.57 12.57
C GLY A 151 -9.80 -6.06 12.30
N LYS A 152 -8.76 -5.58 11.62
CA LYS A 152 -8.53 -4.16 11.32
C LYS A 152 -8.30 -3.94 9.83
N VAL A 153 -8.66 -2.75 9.36
CA VAL A 153 -8.49 -2.32 7.97
C VAL A 153 -7.48 -1.19 7.89
N SER A 154 -6.49 -1.37 7.03
CA SER A 154 -5.57 -0.33 6.57
C SER A 154 -5.91 0.08 5.15
N PHE A 155 -5.93 1.37 4.87
CA PHE A 155 -6.20 1.91 3.54
C PHE A 155 -5.17 2.96 3.16
N ASP A 156 -4.50 2.76 2.03
CA ASP A 156 -3.68 3.78 1.35
C ASP A 156 -4.34 4.03 -0.01
N PRO A 157 -5.05 5.17 -0.22
CA PRO A 157 -5.70 5.45 -1.49
C PRO A 157 -4.78 5.19 -2.67
N ASN A 158 -3.52 5.63 -2.60
CA ASN A 158 -2.52 5.44 -3.65
C ASN A 158 -3.13 5.74 -5.04
N ILE A 159 -3.74 6.92 -5.17
CA ILE A 159 -4.69 7.23 -6.24
C ILE A 159 -3.98 7.15 -7.60
N ARG A 160 -4.60 6.46 -8.56
CA ARG A 160 -4.21 6.41 -9.97
C ARG A 160 -5.36 6.93 -10.83
N PRO A 161 -5.46 8.26 -11.05
CA PRO A 161 -6.62 8.87 -11.71
C PRO A 161 -6.95 8.23 -13.07
N ASP A 162 -5.93 7.85 -13.82
CA ASP A 162 -6.01 7.21 -15.14
C ASP A 162 -6.78 5.88 -15.17
N LEU A 163 -6.99 5.23 -14.02
CA LEU A 163 -7.74 3.99 -13.90
C LEU A 163 -9.22 4.21 -13.55
N TRP A 164 -9.63 5.46 -13.30
CA TRP A 164 -10.99 5.82 -12.95
C TRP A 164 -11.66 6.53 -14.12
N HIS A 165 -12.86 6.08 -14.48
CA HIS A 165 -13.65 6.73 -15.53
C HIS A 165 -14.35 8.00 -15.03
N ASP A 166 -14.69 8.05 -13.75
CA ASP A 166 -15.44 9.13 -13.13
C ASP A 166 -14.81 9.54 -11.79
N SER A 167 -14.50 10.83 -11.66
CA SER A 167 -13.97 11.41 -10.44
C SER A 167 -15.00 11.39 -9.30
N ALA A 168 -16.30 11.49 -9.60
CA ALA A 168 -17.35 11.37 -8.60
C ALA A 168 -17.42 9.94 -8.03
N GLU A 169 -17.22 8.94 -8.89
CA GLU A 169 -17.14 7.54 -8.49
C GLU A 169 -15.91 7.25 -7.61
N LEU A 170 -14.74 7.80 -7.99
CA LEU A 170 -13.54 7.76 -7.14
C LEU A 170 -13.83 8.36 -5.76
N GLN A 171 -14.41 9.55 -5.69
CA GLN A 171 -14.73 10.22 -4.43
C GLN A 171 -15.74 9.42 -3.57
N ALA A 172 -16.74 8.80 -4.19
CA ALA A 172 -17.69 7.93 -3.50
C ALA A 172 -16.99 6.69 -2.92
N CYS A 173 -16.10 6.05 -3.69
CA CYS A 173 -15.33 4.90 -3.25
C CYS A 173 -14.36 5.26 -2.11
N LEU A 174 -13.65 6.38 -2.23
CA LEU A 174 -12.77 6.88 -1.18
C LEU A 174 -13.56 7.16 0.11
N THR A 175 -14.71 7.81 0.01
CA THR A 175 -15.59 8.07 1.17
C THR A 175 -15.97 6.77 1.87
N ARG A 176 -16.41 5.75 1.11
CA ARG A 176 -16.79 4.45 1.69
C ARG A 176 -15.60 3.71 2.29
N ALA A 177 -14.44 3.71 1.63
CA ALA A 177 -13.24 3.06 2.13
C ALA A 177 -12.72 3.72 3.42
N LEU A 178 -12.72 5.04 3.49
CA LEU A 178 -12.32 5.81 4.67
C LEU A 178 -13.25 5.56 5.87
N LEU A 179 -14.56 5.36 5.65
CA LEU A 179 -15.51 4.97 6.71
C LEU A 179 -15.24 3.56 7.27
N LEU A 180 -14.60 2.69 6.48
CA LEU A 180 -14.29 1.32 6.89
C LEU A 180 -12.87 1.18 7.46
N ALA A 181 -11.95 2.07 7.11
CA ALA A 181 -10.55 2.00 7.51
C ALA A 181 -10.35 2.38 8.99
N ASP A 182 -9.50 1.61 9.68
CA ASP A 182 -9.04 1.93 11.04
C ASP A 182 -7.72 2.72 10.97
N VAL A 183 -6.85 2.38 10.00
CA VAL A 183 -5.59 3.08 9.73
C VAL A 183 -5.58 3.58 8.29
N VAL A 184 -5.36 4.88 8.11
CA VAL A 184 -5.31 5.50 6.78
C VAL A 184 -3.96 6.16 6.59
N LYS A 185 -3.31 5.94 5.44
CA LYS A 185 -2.14 6.70 5.02
C LYS A 185 -2.49 7.48 3.76
N LEU A 186 -2.10 8.75 3.69
CA LEU A 186 -2.28 9.65 2.54
C LEU A 186 -0.94 10.29 2.17
N SER A 187 -0.77 10.66 0.90
CA SER A 187 0.17 11.72 0.53
C SER A 187 -0.43 13.11 0.82
N VAL A 188 0.37 14.17 0.65
CA VAL A 188 -0.12 15.56 0.74
C VAL A 188 -1.16 15.84 -0.33
N GLU A 189 -0.91 15.41 -1.55
CA GLU A 189 -1.79 15.60 -2.70
C GLU A 189 -3.14 14.91 -2.47
N GLU A 190 -3.12 13.68 -1.94
CA GLU A 190 -4.32 12.92 -1.60
C GLU A 190 -5.10 13.57 -0.45
N LEU A 191 -4.40 14.08 0.58
CA LEU A 191 -5.03 14.84 1.66
C LEU A 191 -5.80 16.04 1.10
N VAL A 192 -5.14 16.85 0.28
CA VAL A 192 -5.74 18.04 -0.33
C VAL A 192 -6.94 17.66 -1.20
N PHE A 193 -6.79 16.62 -2.03
CA PHE A 193 -7.83 16.12 -2.92
C PHE A 193 -9.09 15.63 -2.17
N ILE A 194 -8.91 14.86 -1.09
CA ILE A 194 -10.02 14.25 -0.34
C ILE A 194 -10.66 15.26 0.61
N SER A 195 -9.85 16.07 1.30
CA SER A 195 -10.34 17.02 2.29
C SER A 195 -10.85 18.32 1.66
N GLY A 196 -10.37 18.68 0.47
CA GLY A 196 -10.57 20.01 -0.12
C GLY A 196 -9.97 21.12 0.75
N GLN A 197 -8.91 20.84 1.51
CA GLN A 197 -8.19 21.81 2.34
C GLN A 197 -6.73 21.92 1.87
N ALA A 198 -6.24 23.15 1.72
CA ALA A 198 -4.83 23.39 1.43
C ALA A 198 -3.94 23.32 2.67
N ASP A 199 -4.49 23.70 3.84
CA ASP A 199 -3.79 23.56 5.12
C ASP A 199 -3.79 22.11 5.57
N LEU A 200 -2.59 21.54 5.78
CA LEU A 200 -2.42 20.12 6.08
C LEU A 200 -3.07 19.76 7.42
N ARG A 201 -2.92 20.60 8.44
CA ARG A 201 -3.46 20.31 9.77
C ARG A 201 -4.98 20.33 9.76
N ALA A 202 -5.59 21.35 9.15
CA ALA A 202 -7.03 21.45 8.98
C ALA A 202 -7.59 20.30 8.13
N GLY A 203 -6.88 19.90 7.07
CA GLY A 203 -7.23 18.73 6.27
C GLY A 203 -7.25 17.45 7.11
N ILE A 204 -6.19 17.21 7.89
CA ILE A 204 -6.07 16.05 8.78
C ILE A 204 -7.18 16.04 9.82
N GLU A 205 -7.41 17.15 10.53
CA GLU A 205 -8.46 17.28 11.56
C GLU A 205 -9.86 17.06 10.97
N LYS A 206 -10.11 17.58 9.75
CA LYS A 206 -11.37 17.37 9.02
C LYS A 206 -11.60 15.90 8.65
N LEU A 207 -10.59 15.20 8.13
CA LEU A 207 -10.73 13.79 7.76
C LEU A 207 -10.84 12.89 9.00
N ALA A 208 -10.00 13.12 10.01
CA ALA A 208 -10.02 12.36 11.26
C ALA A 208 -11.38 12.45 11.96
N SER A 209 -11.94 13.66 12.07
CA SER A 209 -13.27 13.87 12.67
C SER A 209 -14.41 13.29 11.83
N ARG A 210 -14.36 13.43 10.50
CA ARG A 210 -15.41 12.93 9.60
C ARG A 210 -15.50 11.41 9.55
N TYR A 211 -14.36 10.73 9.55
CA TYR A 211 -14.29 9.28 9.34
C TYR A 211 -14.01 8.49 10.61
N ASN A 212 -13.74 9.16 11.74
CA ASN A 212 -13.43 8.53 13.02
C ASN A 212 -12.32 7.48 12.90
N THR A 213 -11.27 7.81 12.15
CA THR A 213 -10.11 6.95 11.93
C THR A 213 -9.26 6.87 13.21
N GLU A 214 -8.81 5.66 13.58
CA GLU A 214 -8.00 5.48 14.79
C GLU A 214 -6.59 6.06 14.61
N LEU A 215 -6.07 5.98 13.38
CA LEU A 215 -4.80 6.57 12.99
C LEU A 215 -4.86 7.04 11.53
N LEU A 216 -4.67 8.34 11.31
CA LEU A 216 -4.54 8.94 9.98
C LEU A 216 -3.12 9.50 9.83
N LEU A 217 -2.37 9.03 8.83
CA LEU A 217 -1.01 9.46 8.55
C LEU A 217 -0.95 10.21 7.21
N VAL A 218 -0.19 11.28 7.15
CA VAL A 218 0.09 12.04 5.94
C VAL A 218 1.61 12.14 5.75
N THR A 219 2.13 11.45 4.74
CA THR A 219 3.57 11.44 4.45
C THR A 219 3.98 12.73 3.74
N LEU A 220 5.05 13.36 4.22
CA LEU A 220 5.57 14.66 3.77
C LEU A 220 6.93 14.55 3.06
N GLY A 221 7.24 13.36 2.51
CA GLY A 221 8.55 13.07 1.93
C GLY A 221 9.68 13.25 2.96
N LYS A 222 10.67 14.08 2.62
CA LYS A 222 11.84 14.35 3.48
C LYS A 222 11.49 15.07 4.80
N GLU A 223 10.30 15.65 4.92
CA GLU A 223 9.86 16.33 6.14
C GLU A 223 9.23 15.34 7.14
N GLY A 224 9.09 14.05 6.78
CA GLY A 224 8.57 13.01 7.67
C GLY A 224 7.08 12.76 7.53
N VAL A 225 6.36 12.67 8.64
CA VAL A 225 4.92 12.33 8.65
C VAL A 225 4.16 13.14 9.69
N MET A 226 2.98 13.62 9.30
CA MET A 226 1.97 14.11 10.24
C MET A 226 0.96 13.01 10.54
N ALA A 227 0.62 12.80 11.80
CA ALA A 227 -0.35 11.79 12.21
C ALA A 227 -1.45 12.38 13.09
N SER A 228 -2.71 12.13 12.75
CA SER A 228 -3.81 12.27 13.70
C SER A 228 -3.97 10.98 14.49
N TYR A 229 -3.91 11.10 15.81
CA TYR A 229 -4.04 9.99 16.73
C TYR A 229 -4.70 10.49 18.02
N ARG A 230 -5.78 9.80 18.44
CA ARG A 230 -6.57 10.18 19.65
C ARG A 230 -7.04 11.65 19.68
N GLY A 231 -7.38 12.19 18.51
CA GLY A 231 -7.87 13.56 18.36
C GLY A 231 -6.79 14.64 18.35
N GLU A 232 -5.52 14.27 18.44
CA GLU A 232 -4.39 15.19 18.35
C GLU A 232 -3.62 14.99 17.05
N VAL A 233 -3.01 16.05 16.53
CA VAL A 233 -2.13 16.01 15.36
C VAL A 233 -0.68 16.16 15.81
N HIS A 234 0.14 15.16 15.49
CA HIS A 234 1.56 15.12 15.79
C HIS A 234 2.38 15.16 14.49
N HIS A 235 3.58 15.73 14.56
CA HIS A 235 4.55 15.68 13.47
C HIS A 235 5.78 14.90 13.93
N PHE A 236 6.25 14.00 13.08
CA PHE A 236 7.45 13.20 13.27
C PHE A 236 8.38 13.48 12.09
N ALA A 237 9.56 14.03 12.37
CA ALA A 237 10.54 14.35 11.33
C ALA A 237 11.18 13.08 10.74
N ALA A 238 11.47 13.08 9.43
CA ALA A 238 12.25 12.02 8.82
C ALA A 238 13.74 12.14 9.16
N ARG A 239 14.44 11.00 9.14
CA ARG A 239 15.90 10.99 9.13
C ARG A 239 16.39 11.22 7.69
N PRO A 240 17.39 12.10 7.46
CA PRO A 240 17.94 12.31 6.12
C PRO A 240 18.54 11.03 5.54
N VAL A 241 18.25 10.74 4.27
CA VAL A 241 18.83 9.62 3.52
C VAL A 241 19.23 10.05 2.11
N VAL A 242 20.16 9.31 1.51
CA VAL A 242 20.52 9.47 0.10
C VAL A 242 19.45 8.78 -0.75
N CYS A 243 18.67 9.57 -1.48
CA CYS A 243 17.59 9.09 -2.34
C CYS A 243 18.11 8.83 -3.77
N VAL A 244 17.88 7.63 -4.28
CA VAL A 244 18.15 7.19 -5.67
C VAL A 244 16.85 7.08 -6.47
N ASP A 245 15.81 6.52 -5.88
CA ASP A 245 14.50 6.28 -6.51
C ASP A 245 13.40 6.43 -5.46
N THR A 246 12.36 7.22 -5.68
CA THR A 246 11.24 7.35 -4.72
C THR A 246 10.16 6.29 -4.88
N THR A 247 10.23 5.46 -5.92
CA THR A 247 9.24 4.43 -6.24
C THR A 247 9.14 3.41 -5.10
N GLY A 248 7.93 3.19 -4.59
CA GLY A 248 7.68 2.23 -3.51
C GLY A 248 8.00 2.74 -2.10
N ALA A 249 8.50 3.97 -1.92
CA ALA A 249 8.80 4.51 -0.59
C ALA A 249 7.55 4.59 0.31
N GLY A 250 6.40 4.97 -0.26
CA GLY A 250 5.12 4.97 0.45
C GLY A 250 4.67 3.57 0.86
N ASP A 251 4.83 2.59 -0.04
CA ASP A 251 4.47 1.19 0.21
C ASP A 251 5.39 0.57 1.27
N ALA A 252 6.69 0.89 1.22
CA ALA A 252 7.67 0.50 2.22
C ALA A 252 7.36 1.10 3.60
N PHE A 253 6.93 2.37 3.65
CA PHE A 253 6.44 3.01 4.86
C PHE A 253 5.24 2.24 5.43
N VAL A 254 4.25 1.92 4.60
CA VAL A 254 3.07 1.14 5.00
C VAL A 254 3.46 -0.27 5.46
N GLY A 255 4.41 -0.93 4.78
CA GLY A 255 4.92 -2.24 5.19
C GLY A 255 5.57 -2.22 6.59
N GLY A 256 6.41 -1.21 6.87
CA GLY A 256 6.99 -1.00 8.20
C GLY A 256 5.93 -0.69 9.27
N LEU A 257 4.97 0.18 8.94
CA LEU A 257 3.85 0.54 9.80
C LEU A 257 3.02 -0.69 10.19
N LEU A 258 2.55 -1.45 9.19
CA LEU A 258 1.69 -2.61 9.41
C LEU A 258 2.44 -3.76 10.08
N ASN A 259 3.73 -3.93 9.82
CA ASN A 259 4.54 -4.89 10.55
C ASN A 259 4.60 -4.56 12.05
N ALA A 260 4.82 -3.28 12.41
CA ALA A 260 4.79 -2.85 13.82
C ALA A 260 3.41 -3.03 14.45
N LEU A 261 2.35 -2.58 13.78
CA LEU A 261 0.98 -2.65 14.30
C LEU A 261 0.48 -4.10 14.44
N ALA A 262 0.83 -4.98 13.50
CA ALA A 262 0.50 -6.40 13.59
C ALA A 262 1.25 -7.10 14.72
N ALA A 263 2.49 -6.69 15.00
CA ALA A 263 3.31 -7.27 16.06
C ALA A 263 2.95 -6.75 17.46
N ARG A 264 2.59 -5.47 17.58
CA ARG A 264 2.46 -4.77 18.87
C ARG A 264 1.03 -4.30 19.18
N GLY A 265 0.12 -4.36 18.21
CA GLY A 265 -1.21 -3.75 18.31
C GLY A 265 -1.19 -2.25 18.02
N MET A 266 -2.35 -1.61 18.16
CA MET A 266 -2.45 -0.15 18.10
C MET A 266 -1.66 0.48 19.27
N PRO A 267 -0.96 1.60 19.05
CA PRO A 267 -0.26 2.29 20.13
C PRO A 267 -1.20 2.63 21.29
N GLU A 268 -0.67 2.69 22.52
CA GLU A 268 -1.40 3.10 23.72
C GLU A 268 -1.10 4.55 24.12
N ASN A 269 -0.02 5.13 23.57
CA ASN A 269 0.43 6.49 23.83
C ASN A 269 1.32 7.00 22.68
N THR A 270 1.62 8.29 22.68
CA THR A 270 2.41 8.96 21.63
C THR A 270 3.85 8.43 21.54
N GLY A 271 4.44 7.93 22.64
CA GLY A 271 5.78 7.32 22.62
C GLY A 271 5.81 6.00 21.84
N GLN A 272 4.83 5.13 22.04
CA GLN A 272 4.68 3.90 21.24
C GLN A 272 4.33 4.20 19.77
N LEU A 273 3.54 5.25 19.53
CA LEU A 273 3.27 5.74 18.17
C LEU A 273 4.56 6.21 17.50
N ALA A 274 5.41 6.95 18.20
CA ALA A 274 6.69 7.43 17.69
C ALA A 274 7.59 6.26 17.24
N GLN A 275 7.70 5.20 18.05
CA GLN A 275 8.47 3.99 17.69
C GLN A 275 7.90 3.27 16.46
N THR A 276 6.58 3.25 16.33
CA THR A 276 5.89 2.64 15.18
C THR A 276 6.15 3.44 13.90
N ILE A 277 6.06 4.77 14.01
CA ILE A 277 6.34 5.69 12.92
C ILE A 277 7.82 5.69 12.54
N GLU A 278 8.72 5.57 13.52
CA GLU A 278 10.16 5.52 13.27
C GLU A 278 10.54 4.32 12.41
N LEU A 279 9.98 3.13 12.70
CA LEU A 279 10.13 1.95 11.85
C LEU A 279 9.59 2.20 10.43
N ALA A 280 8.39 2.76 10.32
CA ALA A 280 7.76 3.06 9.04
C ALA A 280 8.60 4.04 8.20
N GLN A 281 9.06 5.14 8.80
CA GLN A 281 9.92 6.12 8.14
C GLN A 281 11.25 5.50 7.70
N LEU A 282 11.87 4.67 8.55
CA LEU A 282 13.12 4.00 8.19
C LEU A 282 12.94 3.06 6.99
N CYS A 283 11.84 2.30 6.94
CA CYS A 283 11.53 1.45 5.79
C CYS A 283 11.31 2.27 4.51
N GLY A 284 10.51 3.35 4.60
CA GLY A 284 10.30 4.27 3.48
C GLY A 284 11.59 4.89 2.98
N ALA A 285 12.47 5.31 3.89
CA ALA A 285 13.74 5.92 3.57
C ALA A 285 14.72 4.94 2.90
N LEU A 286 14.88 3.72 3.46
CA LEU A 286 15.75 2.69 2.90
C LEU A 286 15.30 2.22 1.52
N ALA A 287 13.98 2.12 1.30
CA ALA A 287 13.43 1.77 0.00
C ALA A 287 13.85 2.75 -1.11
N THR A 288 14.22 3.98 -0.76
CA THR A 288 14.66 4.95 -1.77
C THR A 288 16.08 4.76 -2.30
N THR A 289 16.84 3.82 -1.73
CA THR A 289 18.29 3.70 -1.98
C THR A 289 18.64 2.87 -3.23
N ALA A 290 17.66 2.25 -3.90
CA ALA A 290 17.86 1.52 -5.15
C ALA A 290 16.66 1.69 -6.10
N LYS A 291 16.86 1.41 -7.39
CA LYS A 291 15.79 1.46 -8.39
C LYS A 291 14.79 0.32 -8.21
N GLY A 292 13.51 0.63 -8.37
CA GLY A 292 12.39 -0.33 -8.32
C GLY A 292 11.83 -0.54 -6.92
N ALA A 293 10.51 -0.75 -6.84
CA ALA A 293 9.76 -0.66 -5.59
C ALA A 293 10.14 -1.71 -4.53
N MET A 294 10.47 -2.94 -4.95
CA MET A 294 10.81 -4.03 -4.04
C MET A 294 12.32 -4.17 -3.78
N THR A 295 13.17 -3.51 -4.56
CA THR A 295 14.62 -3.78 -4.58
C THR A 295 15.26 -3.48 -3.23
N ALA A 296 15.03 -2.30 -2.68
CA ALA A 296 15.62 -1.83 -1.42
C ALA A 296 14.67 -1.90 -0.22
N LEU A 297 13.58 -2.69 -0.30
CA LEU A 297 12.77 -2.99 0.89
C LEU A 297 13.67 -3.68 1.93
N PRO A 298 13.83 -3.11 3.13
CA PRO A 298 14.85 -3.58 4.05
C PRO A 298 14.45 -4.88 4.71
N HIS A 299 15.46 -5.71 5.01
CA HIS A 299 15.31 -6.84 5.90
C HIS A 299 15.37 -6.40 7.36
N ARG A 300 14.78 -7.23 8.23
CA ARG A 300 14.76 -7.00 9.69
C ARG A 300 16.13 -6.63 10.27
N GLU A 301 17.19 -7.34 9.88
CA GLU A 301 18.55 -7.13 10.40
C GLU A 301 19.13 -5.76 10.01
N GLU A 302 18.74 -5.20 8.88
CA GLU A 302 19.21 -3.89 8.41
C GLU A 302 18.53 -2.78 9.22
N VAL A 303 17.23 -2.93 9.48
CA VAL A 303 16.45 -2.03 10.33
C VAL A 303 16.96 -2.05 11.77
N GLU A 304 17.18 -3.23 12.35
CA GLU A 304 17.64 -3.39 13.74
C GLU A 304 19.03 -2.79 13.99
N LYS A 305 19.87 -2.63 12.96
CA LYS A 305 21.17 -1.95 13.07
C LYS A 305 21.06 -0.42 13.10
N LEU A 306 19.94 0.13 12.67
CA LEU A 306 19.74 1.57 12.46
C LEU A 306 18.76 2.21 13.46
N LEU A 307 17.97 1.40 14.17
CA LEU A 307 17.12 1.80 15.29
C LEU A 307 17.89 1.77 16.62
#